data_AF-A0A812YDB5-F1
#
_entry.id   AF-A0A812YDB5-F1
#
_cell.length_a   1.000
_cell.length_b   1.000
_cell.length_c   1.000
_cell.angle_alpha   90.00
_cell.angle_beta   90.00
_cell.angle_gamma   90.00
#
_symmetry.space_group_name_H-M   'P 1'
#
loop_
_entity.id
_entity.type
_entity.pdbx_description
1 polymer ?
#
loop_
_entity_poly.entity_id
_entity_poly.type
_entity_poly.pdbx_seq_one_letter_code
_entity_poly.pdbx_strand_id
1 'polypeptide(L)'
;MRQATALAQRKARAVRLLGSEDVPGIGLPELMARLQETEGIALTGEQALAMAEAVGFTEEPYFFRFDDLNSEAFDKKLLSIQAEAQAKAMEAKRAEEAKARAAQAQAQAAASASSAASSANATQEVVNDDRSLGPRITSCLAYILPLTEAFKLMFPLIQIFPPLGIIFGPITLATLLLNYVPFVPLLLFVLFIVLAQSKDNVPRLLRFNLEQAVLVDMALTIPSFILSTMQLSGAGEAVLVGGALVFALVFGISVYAAACNLDGKDPDGVPFISNITKNVVDRQTFFDESNDDQK
;
A
#
# COMPACT_ATOMS: atom_id res chain seq x y z
N MET A 1 -27.93 42.84 -24.69
CA MET A 1 -27.24 42.59 -23.41
C MET A 1 -25.74 42.26 -23.57
N ARG A 2 -25.33 41.29 -24.40
CA ARG A 2 -23.90 40.88 -24.54
C ARG A 2 -22.90 42.00 -24.92
N GLN A 3 -23.29 42.94 -25.80
CA GLN A 3 -22.43 44.06 -26.21
C GLN A 3 -22.17 45.07 -25.08
N ALA A 4 -23.17 45.33 -24.23
CA ALA A 4 -23.04 46.21 -23.08
C ALA A 4 -22.08 45.62 -22.04
N THR A 5 -22.11 44.30 -21.85
CA THR A 5 -21.19 43.58 -20.96
C THR A 5 -19.75 43.61 -21.45
N ALA A 6 -19.52 43.41 -22.75
CA ALA A 6 -18.19 43.44 -23.35
C ALA A 6 -17.53 44.84 -23.29
N LEU A 7 -18.33 45.90 -23.45
CA LEU A 7 -17.83 47.28 -23.31
C LEU A 7 -17.46 47.60 -21.86
N ALA A 8 -18.29 47.21 -20.90
CA ALA A 8 -17.98 47.40 -19.48
C ALA A 8 -16.69 46.66 -19.04
N GLN A 9 -16.48 45.45 -19.55
CA GLN A 9 -15.28 44.65 -19.28
C GLN A 9 -14.01 45.26 -19.89
N ARG A 10 -14.08 45.77 -21.12
CA ARG A 10 -12.97 46.50 -21.75
C ARG A 10 -12.62 47.76 -20.96
N LYS A 11 -13.63 48.55 -20.58
CA LYS A 11 -13.46 49.74 -19.77
C LYS A 11 -12.76 49.43 -18.43
N ALA A 12 -13.26 48.43 -17.70
CA ALA A 12 -12.70 48.03 -16.41
C ALA A 12 -11.24 47.53 -16.52
N ARG A 13 -10.88 46.87 -17.62
CA ARG A 13 -9.50 46.43 -17.88
C ARG A 13 -8.59 47.59 -18.25
N ALA A 14 -9.03 48.52 -19.09
CA ALA A 14 -8.27 49.72 -19.41
C ALA A 14 -7.93 50.53 -18.14
N VAL A 15 -8.90 50.68 -17.22
CA VAL A 15 -8.65 51.30 -15.91
C VAL A 15 -7.65 50.51 -15.06
N ARG A 16 -7.75 49.18 -15.01
CA ARG A 16 -6.79 48.35 -14.25
C ARG A 16 -5.36 48.44 -14.80
N LEU A 17 -5.20 48.56 -16.12
CA LEU A 17 -3.89 48.68 -16.77
C LEU A 17 -3.28 50.07 -16.58
N LEU A 18 -4.08 51.12 -16.61
CA LEU A 18 -3.62 52.51 -16.45
C LEU A 18 -3.53 52.95 -14.98
N GLY A 19 -4.26 52.30 -14.07
CA GLY A 19 -4.40 52.68 -12.66
C GLY A 19 -5.53 53.70 -12.40
N SER A 20 -5.80 54.61 -13.33
CA SER A 20 -6.97 55.51 -13.32
C SER A 20 -7.32 55.98 -14.75
N GLU A 21 -8.51 56.57 -14.93
CA GLU A 21 -8.92 57.18 -16.23
C GLU A 21 -8.15 58.47 -16.55
N ASP A 22 -7.54 59.11 -15.53
CA ASP A 22 -6.85 60.40 -15.65
C ASP A 22 -5.38 60.27 -16.08
N VAL A 23 -4.87 59.05 -16.19
CA VAL A 23 -3.48 58.80 -16.62
C VAL A 23 -3.38 59.02 -18.13
N PRO A 24 -2.42 59.85 -18.60
CA PRO A 24 -2.35 60.25 -20.01
C PRO A 24 -2.07 59.07 -20.96
N GLY A 25 -1.50 57.98 -20.45
CA GLY A 25 -1.22 56.74 -21.16
C GLY A 25 0.01 56.03 -20.59
N ILE A 26 0.32 54.85 -21.12
CA ILE A 26 1.48 54.04 -20.73
C ILE A 26 2.29 53.60 -21.94
N GLY A 27 3.61 53.45 -21.75
CA GLY A 27 4.50 52.95 -22.80
C GLY A 27 4.38 51.44 -22.99
N LEU A 28 4.84 50.92 -24.14
CA LEU A 28 4.81 49.48 -24.44
C LEU A 28 5.48 48.57 -23.37
N PRO A 29 6.69 48.90 -22.83
CA PRO A 29 7.30 48.09 -21.77
C PRO A 29 6.47 48.07 -20.48
N GLU A 30 5.85 49.20 -20.14
CA GLU A 30 4.99 49.31 -18.97
C GLU A 30 3.68 48.55 -19.16
N LEU A 31 3.08 48.62 -20.35
CA LEU A 31 1.92 47.82 -20.72
C LEU A 31 2.18 46.32 -20.56
N MET A 32 3.33 45.83 -21.03
CA MET A 32 3.72 44.42 -20.88
C MET A 32 3.83 44.02 -19.40
N ALA A 33 4.46 44.85 -18.57
CA ALA A 33 4.58 44.60 -17.14
C ALA A 33 3.19 44.58 -16.45
N ARG A 34 2.33 45.54 -16.77
CA ARG A 34 0.97 45.64 -16.22
C ARG A 34 0.08 44.49 -16.64
N LEU A 35 0.17 44.03 -17.89
CA LEU A 35 -0.57 42.86 -18.37
C LEU A 35 -0.13 41.56 -17.69
N GLN A 36 1.16 41.43 -17.43
CA GLN A 36 1.69 40.29 -16.67
C GLN A 36 1.22 40.32 -15.21
N GLU A 37 1.24 41.49 -14.57
CA GLU A 37 0.85 41.65 -13.17
C GLU A 37 -0.66 41.50 -12.95
N THR A 38 -1.48 42.14 -13.80
CA THR A 38 -2.93 42.25 -13.57
C THR A 38 -3.74 41.12 -14.19
N GLU A 39 -3.28 40.57 -15.33
CA GLU A 39 -4.00 39.55 -16.09
C GLU A 39 -3.20 38.24 -16.21
N GLY A 40 -1.97 38.18 -15.67
CA GLY A 40 -1.11 37.00 -15.78
C GLY A 40 -0.59 36.75 -17.20
N ILE A 41 -0.68 37.73 -18.11
CA ILE A 41 -0.34 37.58 -19.53
C ILE A 41 1.08 38.07 -19.75
N ALA A 42 2.03 37.14 -19.87
CA ALA A 42 3.39 37.47 -20.29
C ALA A 42 3.42 37.59 -21.82
N LEU A 43 3.60 38.82 -22.32
CA LEU A 43 3.79 39.06 -23.75
C LEU A 43 5.26 38.92 -24.13
N THR A 44 5.51 38.30 -25.28
CA THR A 44 6.80 38.41 -25.97
C THR A 44 6.92 39.77 -26.66
N GLY A 45 8.14 40.21 -26.98
CA GLY A 45 8.36 41.48 -27.69
C GLY A 45 7.63 41.56 -29.03
N GLU A 46 7.55 40.44 -29.76
CA GLU A 46 6.81 40.33 -31.02
C GLU A 46 5.30 40.49 -30.82
N GLN A 47 4.73 39.86 -29.78
CA GLN A 47 3.31 39.99 -29.45
C GLN A 47 2.95 41.39 -28.98
N ALA A 48 3.86 42.06 -28.27
CA ALA A 48 3.67 43.42 -27.80
C ALA A 48 3.65 44.42 -28.99
N LEU A 49 4.55 44.26 -29.96
CA LEU A 49 4.55 45.04 -31.21
C LEU A 49 3.29 44.79 -32.05
N ALA A 50 2.89 43.53 -32.21
CA ALA A 50 1.66 43.16 -32.92
C ALA A 50 0.38 43.69 -32.23
N MET A 51 0.45 43.95 -30.93
CA MET A 51 -0.62 44.59 -30.16
C MET A 51 -0.65 46.10 -30.41
N ALA A 52 0.51 46.75 -30.49
CA ALA A 52 0.61 48.16 -30.87
C ALA A 52 0.08 48.39 -32.30
N GLU A 53 0.47 47.54 -33.25
CA GLU A 53 0.01 47.60 -34.64
C GLU A 53 -1.51 47.39 -34.75
N ALA A 54 -2.07 46.48 -33.96
CA ALA A 54 -3.51 46.23 -33.94
C ALA A 54 -4.33 47.46 -33.48
N VAL A 55 -3.74 48.33 -32.65
CA VAL A 55 -4.36 49.57 -32.19
C VAL A 55 -4.04 50.76 -33.12
N GLY A 56 -3.25 50.54 -34.17
CA GLY A 56 -2.95 51.53 -35.21
C GLY A 56 -1.62 52.26 -35.04
N PHE A 57 -0.73 51.81 -34.14
CA PHE A 57 0.61 52.37 -34.04
C PHE A 57 1.53 51.79 -35.13
N THR A 58 2.20 52.67 -35.88
CA THR A 58 3.11 52.28 -36.97
C THR A 58 4.58 52.60 -36.69
N GLU A 59 4.88 53.53 -35.79
CA GLU A 59 6.24 53.95 -35.43
C GLU A 59 6.35 54.25 -33.93
N GLU A 60 7.56 54.11 -33.38
CA GLU A 60 7.86 54.47 -31.99
C GLU A 60 7.81 55.99 -31.78
N PRO A 61 7.40 56.48 -30.58
CA PRO A 61 7.11 55.72 -29.36
C PRO A 61 5.67 55.21 -29.28
N TYR A 62 5.52 53.94 -28.88
CA TYR A 62 4.22 53.32 -28.60
C TYR A 62 3.67 53.79 -27.26
N PHE A 63 2.61 54.61 -27.30
CA PHE A 63 2.01 55.21 -26.10
C PHE A 63 0.51 54.97 -26.08
N PHE A 64 0.07 54.03 -25.24
CA PHE A 64 -1.31 53.56 -25.17
C PHE A 64 -2.13 54.43 -24.23
N ARG A 65 -3.16 55.08 -24.76
CA ARG A 65 -4.14 55.85 -24.00
C ARG A 65 -5.31 54.97 -23.57
N PHE A 66 -6.19 55.55 -22.78
CA PHE A 66 -7.44 54.91 -22.37
C PHE A 66 -8.27 54.39 -23.57
N ASP A 67 -8.42 55.21 -24.61
CA ASP A 67 -9.21 54.85 -25.80
C ASP A 67 -8.59 53.68 -26.58
N ASP A 68 -7.26 53.62 -26.60
CA ASP A 68 -6.47 52.57 -27.26
C ASP A 68 -6.68 51.22 -26.56
N LEU A 69 -6.60 51.20 -25.22
CA LEU A 69 -6.81 50.01 -24.40
C LEU A 69 -8.28 49.58 -24.29
N ASN A 70 -9.21 50.52 -24.47
CA ASN A 70 -10.66 50.26 -24.53
C ASN A 70 -11.15 49.89 -25.94
N SER A 71 -10.27 49.94 -26.95
CA SER A 71 -10.62 49.63 -28.33
C SER A 71 -11.01 48.15 -28.51
N GLU A 72 -11.88 47.89 -29.50
CA GLU A 72 -12.23 46.51 -29.87
C GLU A 72 -11.03 45.77 -30.49
N ALA A 73 -10.14 46.50 -31.15
CA ALA A 73 -8.96 45.94 -31.79
C ALA A 73 -7.95 45.42 -30.76
N PHE A 74 -7.72 46.18 -29.68
CA PHE A 74 -6.89 45.75 -28.56
C PHE A 74 -7.43 44.47 -27.91
N ASP A 75 -8.72 44.46 -27.56
CA ASP A 75 -9.35 43.32 -26.91
C ASP A 75 -9.32 42.05 -27.78
N LYS A 76 -9.64 42.19 -29.07
CA LYS A 76 -9.60 41.07 -30.03
C LYS A 76 -8.20 40.48 -30.17
N LYS A 77 -7.17 41.33 -30.19
CA LYS A 77 -5.77 40.89 -30.30
C LYS A 77 -5.27 40.24 -29.01
N LEU A 78 -5.67 40.78 -27.85
CA LEU A 78 -5.34 40.18 -26.56
C LEU A 78 -5.97 38.79 -26.42
N LEU A 79 -7.23 38.64 -26.82
CA LEU A 79 -7.94 37.36 -26.82
C LEU A 79 -7.29 36.33 -27.78
N SER A 80 -6.83 36.75 -28.96
CA SER A 80 -6.15 35.83 -29.88
C SER A 80 -4.83 35.33 -29.30
N ILE A 81 -4.05 36.21 -28.66
CA ILE A 81 -2.79 35.85 -28.00
C ILE A 81 -3.05 34.85 -26.85
N GLN A 82 -4.08 35.07 -26.04
CA GLN A 82 -4.45 34.14 -24.98
C GLN A 82 -4.90 32.77 -25.53
N ALA A 83 -5.71 32.76 -26.58
CA ALA A 83 -6.18 31.52 -27.20
C ALA A 83 -5.01 30.69 -27.77
N GLU A 84 -4.04 31.34 -28.41
CA GLU A 84 -2.82 30.69 -28.92
C GLU A 84 -1.95 30.14 -27.78
N ALA A 85 -1.79 30.89 -26.69
CA ALA A 85 -1.03 30.45 -25.52
C ALA A 85 -1.70 29.23 -24.84
N GLN A 86 -3.02 29.24 -24.70
CA GLN A 86 -3.78 28.12 -24.14
C GLN A 86 -3.74 26.89 -25.04
N ALA A 87 -3.82 27.06 -26.36
CA ALA A 87 -3.69 25.95 -27.32
C ALA A 87 -2.31 25.29 -27.22
N LYS A 88 -1.23 26.08 -27.21
CA LYS A 88 0.14 25.57 -27.05
C LYS A 88 0.35 24.87 -25.70
N ALA A 89 -0.22 25.40 -24.62
CA ALA A 89 -0.15 24.77 -23.30
C ALA A 89 -0.91 23.43 -23.26
N MET A 90 -2.06 23.33 -23.93
CA MET A 90 -2.83 22.09 -24.01
C MET A 90 -2.11 21.03 -24.86
N GLU A 91 -1.48 21.43 -25.96
CA GLU A 91 -0.66 20.54 -26.80
C GLU A 91 0.57 20.03 -26.04
N ALA A 92 1.24 20.90 -25.28
CA ALA A 92 2.37 20.51 -24.43
C ALA A 92 1.94 19.48 -23.37
N LYS A 93 0.82 19.72 -22.67
CA LYS A 93 0.27 18.77 -21.68
C LYS A 93 -0.11 17.44 -22.32
N ARG A 94 -0.75 17.45 -23.50
CA ARG A 94 -1.09 16.23 -24.24
C ARG A 94 0.15 15.46 -24.70
N ALA A 95 1.21 16.16 -25.12
CA ALA A 95 2.47 15.54 -25.50
C ALA A 95 3.19 14.94 -24.30
N GLU A 96 3.15 15.59 -23.14
CA GLU A 96 3.70 15.07 -21.88
C GLU A 96 2.92 13.84 -21.39
N GLU A 97 1.59 13.88 -21.40
CA GLU A 97 0.75 12.73 -21.09
C GLU A 97 0.97 11.57 -22.07
N ALA A 98 1.11 11.85 -23.37
CA ALA A 98 1.41 10.83 -24.37
C ALA A 98 2.79 10.18 -24.13
N LYS A 99 3.81 10.97 -23.78
CA LYS A 99 5.12 10.47 -23.38
C LYS A 99 5.06 9.65 -22.09
N ALA A 100 4.28 10.08 -21.10
CA ALA A 100 4.09 9.35 -19.85
C ALA A 100 3.36 8.02 -20.08
N ARG A 101 2.31 8.00 -20.90
CA ARG A 101 1.60 6.77 -21.30
C ARG A 101 2.50 5.84 -22.12
N ALA A 102 3.33 6.39 -23.03
CA ALA A 102 4.29 5.59 -23.78
C ALA A 102 5.39 5.00 -22.89
N ALA A 103 5.87 5.75 -21.90
CA ALA A 103 6.83 5.26 -20.90
C ALA A 103 6.21 4.19 -20.00
N GLN A 104 4.95 4.36 -19.56
CA GLN A 104 4.21 3.35 -18.82
C GLN A 104 3.95 2.10 -19.67
N ALA A 105 3.57 2.25 -20.93
CA ALA A 105 3.38 1.13 -21.85
C ALA A 105 4.70 0.39 -22.15
N GLN A 106 5.82 1.10 -22.28
CA GLN A 106 7.14 0.48 -22.42
C GLN A 106 7.60 -0.20 -21.13
N ALA A 107 7.32 0.37 -19.96
CA ALA A 107 7.60 -0.26 -18.67
C ALA A 107 6.74 -1.53 -18.47
N GLN A 108 5.47 -1.51 -18.87
CA GLN A 108 4.59 -2.69 -18.85
C GLN A 108 5.01 -3.74 -19.90
N ALA A 109 5.44 -3.33 -21.09
CA ALA A 109 5.97 -4.22 -22.10
C ALA A 109 7.31 -4.85 -21.68
N ALA A 110 8.19 -4.09 -21.02
CA ALA A 110 9.44 -4.60 -20.46
C ALA A 110 9.19 -5.53 -19.26
N ALA A 111 8.21 -5.22 -18.41
CA ALA A 111 7.80 -6.09 -17.31
C ALA A 111 7.17 -7.40 -17.81
N SER A 112 6.33 -7.35 -18.84
CA SER A 112 5.76 -8.56 -19.47
C SER A 112 6.77 -9.35 -20.30
N ALA A 113 7.78 -8.70 -20.90
CA ALA A 113 8.90 -9.38 -21.54
C ALA A 113 9.84 -10.04 -20.51
N SER A 114 10.04 -9.39 -19.35
CA SER A 114 10.79 -9.96 -18.22
C SER A 114 10.07 -11.15 -17.61
N SER A 115 8.75 -11.10 -17.41
CA SER A 115 7.97 -12.24 -16.91
C SER A 115 7.89 -13.39 -17.93
N ALA A 116 7.83 -13.09 -19.24
CA ALA A 116 7.93 -14.10 -20.29
C ALA A 116 9.33 -14.73 -20.38
N ALA A 117 10.40 -13.94 -20.16
CA ALA A 117 11.78 -14.44 -20.11
C ALA A 117 12.07 -15.26 -18.84
N SER A 118 11.51 -14.89 -17.69
CA SER A 118 11.57 -15.67 -16.44
C SER A 118 10.76 -16.97 -16.53
N SER A 119 9.66 -16.99 -17.30
CA SER A 119 8.92 -18.21 -17.60
C SER A 119 9.66 -19.13 -18.58
N ALA A 120 10.47 -18.57 -19.49
CA ALA A 120 11.30 -19.33 -20.42
C ALA A 120 12.60 -19.88 -19.79
N ASN A 121 13.04 -19.32 -18.66
CA ASN A 121 14.25 -19.75 -17.94
C ASN A 121 13.96 -20.31 -16.54
N ALA A 122 12.70 -20.67 -16.27
CA ALA A 122 12.35 -21.51 -15.15
C ALA A 122 12.99 -22.89 -15.37
N THR A 123 14.21 -23.06 -14.86
CA THR A 123 14.58 -24.34 -14.28
C THR A 123 13.41 -24.66 -13.36
N GLN A 124 12.59 -25.67 -13.70
CA GLN A 124 11.50 -26.10 -12.83
C GLN A 124 12.13 -26.34 -11.46
N GLU A 125 11.96 -25.38 -10.54
CA GLU A 125 12.29 -25.56 -9.14
C GLU A 125 11.37 -26.70 -8.73
N VAL A 126 11.93 -27.91 -8.61
CA VAL A 126 11.18 -29.10 -8.21
C VAL A 126 10.71 -28.81 -6.80
N VAL A 127 9.48 -28.28 -6.69
CA VAL A 127 8.87 -27.99 -5.40
C VAL A 127 8.87 -29.29 -4.61
N ASN A 128 9.62 -29.33 -3.51
CA ASN A 128 9.69 -30.47 -2.63
C ASN A 128 8.32 -30.65 -1.94
N ASP A 129 7.40 -31.36 -2.59
CA ASP A 129 6.05 -31.67 -2.11
C ASP A 129 5.93 -33.15 -1.68
N ASP A 130 6.91 -33.63 -0.90
CA ASP A 130 6.80 -34.96 -0.31
C ASP A 130 5.64 -35.03 0.69
N ARG A 131 4.64 -35.87 0.36
CA ARG A 131 3.47 -36.18 1.18
C ARG A 131 3.48 -37.63 1.66
N SER A 132 4.66 -38.25 1.80
CA SER A 132 4.82 -39.56 2.42
C SER A 132 4.42 -39.54 3.91
N LEU A 133 4.39 -40.71 4.56
CA LEU A 133 3.96 -40.81 5.96
C LEU A 133 4.83 -39.99 6.92
N GLY A 134 6.14 -39.87 6.64
CA GLY A 134 7.07 -39.11 7.48
C GLY A 134 6.67 -37.64 7.62
N PRO A 135 6.62 -36.87 6.52
CA PRO A 135 6.21 -35.47 6.53
C PRO A 135 4.82 -35.24 7.13
N ARG A 136 3.87 -36.16 6.92
CA ARG A 136 2.53 -36.06 7.52
C ARG A 136 2.58 -36.10 9.05
N ILE A 137 3.29 -37.10 9.61
CA ILE A 137 3.40 -37.26 11.07
C ILE A 137 4.19 -36.09 11.67
N THR A 138 5.29 -35.67 11.05
CA THR A 138 6.08 -34.54 11.54
C THR A 138 5.32 -33.22 11.45
N SER A 139 4.43 -33.06 10.47
CA SER A 139 3.56 -31.87 10.35
C SER A 139 2.53 -31.80 11.47
N CYS A 140 2.03 -32.93 11.95
CA CYS A 140 1.19 -32.97 13.16
C CYS A 140 1.95 -32.47 14.40
N LEU A 141 3.25 -32.76 14.50
CA LEU A 141 4.08 -32.35 15.63
C LEU A 141 4.39 -30.85 15.65
N ALA A 142 4.23 -30.14 14.53
CA ALA A 142 4.47 -28.70 14.47
C ALA A 142 3.63 -27.91 15.48
N TYR A 143 2.41 -28.37 15.79
CA TYR A 143 1.52 -27.67 16.72
C TYR A 143 1.81 -27.95 18.20
N ILE A 144 2.85 -28.74 18.52
CA ILE A 144 3.18 -29.02 19.92
C ILE A 144 3.49 -27.74 20.70
N LEU A 145 4.16 -26.79 20.06
CA LEU A 145 4.59 -25.54 20.67
C LEU A 145 3.37 -24.68 21.08
N PRO A 146 2.52 -24.21 20.14
CA PRO A 146 1.33 -23.43 20.50
C PRO A 146 0.37 -24.21 21.41
N LEU A 147 0.28 -25.54 21.25
CA LEU A 147 -0.57 -26.36 22.10
C LEU A 147 -0.11 -26.35 23.56
N THR A 148 1.19 -26.50 23.82
CA THR A 148 1.72 -26.45 25.19
C THR A 148 1.66 -25.06 25.81
N GLU A 149 1.85 -23.99 25.02
CA GLU A 149 1.67 -22.62 25.53
C GLU A 149 0.20 -22.35 25.88
N ALA A 150 -0.74 -22.72 25.02
CA ALA A 150 -2.17 -22.58 25.32
C ALA A 150 -2.61 -23.45 26.51
N PHE A 151 -2.04 -24.65 26.67
CA PHE A 151 -2.32 -25.53 27.81
C PHE A 151 -1.95 -24.88 29.14
N LYS A 152 -0.90 -24.03 29.17
CA LYS A 152 -0.53 -23.32 30.40
C LYS A 152 -1.64 -22.43 30.92
N LEU A 153 -2.42 -21.82 30.02
CA LEU A 153 -3.55 -20.96 30.37
C LEU A 153 -4.70 -21.75 31.01
N MET A 154 -4.78 -23.06 30.79
CA MET A 154 -5.80 -23.93 31.39
C MET A 154 -5.40 -24.46 32.79
N PHE A 155 -4.15 -24.29 33.25
CA PHE A 155 -3.71 -24.82 34.56
C PHE A 155 -4.62 -24.44 35.74
N PRO A 156 -5.13 -23.20 35.87
CA PRO A 156 -6.05 -22.86 36.95
C PRO A 156 -7.30 -23.77 36.99
N LEU A 157 -7.81 -24.19 35.82
CA LEU A 157 -8.95 -25.10 35.72
C LEU A 157 -8.59 -26.53 36.12
N ILE A 158 -7.37 -26.99 35.79
CA ILE A 158 -6.88 -28.31 36.20
C ILE A 158 -6.77 -28.40 37.73
N GLN A 159 -6.38 -27.30 38.41
CA GLN A 159 -6.30 -27.28 39.87
C GLN A 159 -7.68 -27.47 40.52
N ILE A 160 -8.73 -26.91 39.90
CA ILE A 160 -10.12 -27.02 40.39
C ILE A 160 -10.74 -28.36 39.98
N PHE A 161 -10.38 -28.88 38.81
CA PHE A 161 -10.89 -30.14 38.27
C PHE A 161 -9.74 -31.05 37.80
N PRO A 162 -9.05 -31.74 38.74
CA PRO A 162 -7.88 -32.58 38.46
C PRO A 162 -8.04 -33.67 37.37
N PRO A 163 -9.23 -34.27 37.14
CA PRO A 163 -9.41 -35.23 36.05
C PRO A 163 -8.99 -34.72 34.66
N LEU A 164 -9.04 -33.41 34.40
CA LEU A 164 -8.57 -32.84 33.14
C LEU A 164 -7.07 -33.06 32.91
N GLY A 165 -6.26 -33.03 33.98
CA GLY A 165 -4.83 -33.30 33.89
C GLY A 165 -4.54 -34.72 33.43
N ILE A 166 -5.40 -35.68 33.76
CA ILE A 166 -5.30 -37.08 33.33
C ILE A 166 -5.76 -37.21 31.88
N ILE A 167 -6.91 -36.61 31.52
CA ILE A 167 -7.44 -36.62 30.14
C ILE A 167 -6.42 -36.04 29.16
N PHE A 168 -5.78 -34.94 29.53
CA PHE A 168 -4.74 -34.29 28.74
C PHE A 168 -3.32 -34.71 29.14
N GLY A 169 -3.17 -35.89 29.77
CA GLY A 169 -1.90 -36.40 30.27
C GLY A 169 -0.71 -36.29 29.30
N PRO A 170 -0.86 -36.66 28.01
CA PRO A 170 0.21 -36.48 27.03
C PRO A 170 0.64 -35.02 26.83
N ILE A 171 -0.31 -34.08 26.81
CA ILE A 171 -0.03 -32.64 26.68
C ILE A 171 0.60 -32.10 27.96
N THR A 172 0.14 -32.56 29.12
CA THR A 172 0.75 -32.25 30.42
C THR A 172 2.22 -32.68 30.43
N LEU A 173 2.52 -33.90 29.98
CA LEU A 173 3.89 -34.42 29.92
C LEU A 173 4.76 -33.61 28.96
N ALA A 174 4.25 -33.33 27.75
CA ALA A 174 4.96 -32.50 26.78
C ALA A 174 5.24 -31.09 27.34
N THR A 175 4.25 -30.48 28.00
CA THR A 175 4.39 -29.16 28.63
C THR A 175 5.48 -29.19 29.71
N LEU A 176 5.50 -30.20 30.57
CA LEU A 176 6.52 -30.35 31.60
C LEU A 176 7.93 -30.52 31.00
N LEU A 177 8.07 -31.36 29.98
CA LEU A 177 9.36 -31.60 29.32
C LEU A 177 9.90 -30.35 28.62
N LEU A 178 9.05 -29.64 27.88
CA LEU A 178 9.45 -28.43 27.16
C LEU A 178 9.80 -27.27 28.09
N ASN A 179 9.22 -27.24 29.29
CA ASN A 179 9.48 -26.18 30.28
C ASN A 179 10.50 -26.60 31.35
N TYR A 180 11.02 -27.83 31.31
CA TYR A 180 12.03 -28.31 32.25
C TYR A 180 13.35 -27.55 32.11
N VAL A 181 13.74 -27.22 30.88
CA VAL A 181 14.94 -26.45 30.56
C VAL A 181 14.52 -25.05 30.08
N PRO A 182 15.11 -23.97 30.63
CA PRO A 182 14.79 -22.62 30.19
C PRO A 182 15.13 -22.43 28.71
N PHE A 183 14.37 -21.57 28.03
CA PHE A 183 14.53 -21.22 26.61
C PHE A 183 14.29 -22.34 25.59
N VAL A 184 13.99 -23.58 25.98
CA VAL A 184 13.63 -24.64 25.00
C VAL A 184 12.47 -24.25 24.08
N PRO A 185 11.35 -23.65 24.58
CA PRO A 185 10.28 -23.20 23.71
C PRO A 185 10.76 -22.14 22.70
N LEU A 186 11.62 -21.21 23.14
CA LEU A 186 12.22 -20.19 22.27
C LEU A 186 13.15 -20.80 21.20
N LEU A 187 13.96 -21.78 21.57
CA LEU A 187 14.82 -22.49 20.61
C LEU A 187 14.00 -23.26 19.58
N LEU A 188 12.90 -23.90 20.00
CA LEU A 188 11.98 -24.56 19.08
C LEU A 188 11.28 -23.57 18.16
N PHE A 189 10.86 -22.41 18.67
CA PHE A 189 10.28 -21.34 17.88
C PHE A 189 11.23 -20.88 16.77
N VAL A 190 12.50 -20.60 17.11
CA VAL A 190 13.53 -20.24 16.12
C VAL A 190 13.79 -21.38 15.13
N LEU A 191 13.88 -22.62 15.62
CA LEU A 191 14.07 -23.80 14.78
C LEU A 191 12.92 -23.96 13.77
N PHE A 192 11.68 -23.73 14.18
CA PHE A 192 10.52 -23.82 13.30
C PHE A 192 10.59 -22.80 12.17
N ILE A 193 10.97 -21.55 12.47
CA ILE A 193 11.17 -20.50 11.46
C ILE A 193 12.27 -20.91 10.45
N VAL A 194 13.41 -21.40 10.93
CA VAL A 194 14.53 -21.81 10.06
C VAL A 194 14.15 -22.98 9.15
N LEU A 195 13.47 -24.00 9.70
CA LEU A 195 13.03 -25.16 8.94
C LEU A 195 11.93 -24.80 7.93
N ALA A 196 11.03 -23.91 8.30
CA ALA A 196 9.94 -23.46 7.44
C ALA A 196 10.44 -22.70 6.19
N GLN A 197 11.60 -22.04 6.28
CA GLN A 197 12.25 -21.36 5.16
C GLN A 197 13.12 -22.28 4.28
N SER A 198 13.38 -23.52 4.72
CA SER A 198 14.31 -24.44 4.05
C SER A 198 13.67 -25.22 2.88
N LYS A 199 13.56 -24.60 1.70
CA LYS A 199 12.84 -25.15 0.52
C LYS A 199 13.39 -26.48 -0.02
N ASP A 200 14.71 -26.65 -0.02
CA ASP A 200 15.35 -27.82 -0.62
C ASP A 200 15.19 -29.09 0.23
N ASN A 201 15.27 -28.93 1.55
CA ASN A 201 15.38 -30.06 2.48
C ASN A 201 14.08 -30.38 3.21
N VAL A 202 13.13 -29.43 3.28
CA VAL A 202 11.90 -29.57 4.07
C VAL A 202 10.69 -29.58 3.14
N PRO A 203 9.87 -30.65 3.18
CA PRO A 203 8.67 -30.75 2.35
C PRO A 203 7.70 -29.59 2.59
N ARG A 204 7.04 -29.13 1.53
CA ARG A 204 6.09 -28.01 1.58
C ARG A 204 5.02 -28.17 2.65
N LEU A 205 4.47 -29.39 2.81
CA LEU A 205 3.49 -29.71 3.85
C LEU A 205 4.04 -29.39 5.27
N LEU A 206 5.28 -29.79 5.56
CA LEU A 206 5.91 -29.54 6.85
C LEU A 206 6.22 -28.06 7.03
N ARG A 207 6.74 -27.38 6.00
CA ARG A 207 7.00 -25.93 6.05
C ARG A 207 5.72 -25.14 6.35
N PHE A 208 4.62 -25.49 5.71
CA PHE A 208 3.31 -24.88 5.95
C PHE A 208 2.87 -25.02 7.40
N ASN A 209 2.95 -26.22 7.96
CA ASN A 209 2.53 -26.47 9.33
C ASN A 209 3.44 -25.80 10.36
N LEU A 210 4.75 -25.73 10.09
CA LEU A 210 5.70 -25.01 10.96
C LEU A 210 5.42 -23.50 10.97
N GLU A 211 5.23 -22.86 9.82
CA GLU A 211 4.85 -21.44 9.74
C GLU A 211 3.50 -21.18 10.44
N GLN A 212 2.48 -22.02 10.18
CA GLN A 212 1.18 -21.87 10.81
C GLN A 212 1.28 -21.99 12.34
N ALA A 213 2.04 -22.97 12.86
CA ALA A 213 2.23 -23.14 14.29
C ALA A 213 2.93 -21.96 14.95
N VAL A 214 3.96 -21.39 14.30
CA VAL A 214 4.66 -20.18 14.76
C VAL A 214 3.71 -18.98 14.82
N LEU A 215 2.85 -18.79 13.81
CA LEU A 215 1.87 -17.71 13.79
C LEU A 215 0.81 -17.88 14.90
N VAL A 216 0.34 -19.11 15.13
CA VAL A 216 -0.58 -19.40 16.24
C VAL A 216 0.08 -19.11 17.59
N ASP A 217 1.33 -19.50 17.77
CA ASP A 217 2.08 -19.25 19.01
C ASP A 217 2.28 -17.75 19.27
N MET A 218 2.65 -17.00 18.23
CA MET A 218 2.73 -15.54 18.31
C MET A 218 1.36 -14.92 18.66
N ALA A 219 0.28 -15.40 18.03
CA ALA A 219 -1.07 -14.93 18.32
C ALA A 219 -1.50 -15.20 19.78
N LEU A 220 -1.01 -16.28 20.40
CA LEU A 220 -1.29 -16.61 21.81
C LEU A 220 -0.66 -15.64 22.81
N THR A 221 0.35 -14.87 22.41
CA THR A 221 0.95 -13.84 23.26
C THR A 221 -0.08 -12.81 23.70
N ILE A 222 -1.03 -12.45 22.82
CA ILE A 222 -2.07 -11.44 23.09
C ILE A 222 -3.02 -11.88 24.21
N PRO A 223 -3.77 -13.01 24.10
CA PRO A 223 -4.64 -13.45 25.17
C PRO A 223 -3.87 -13.77 26.45
N SER A 224 -2.65 -14.32 26.36
CA SER A 224 -1.80 -14.59 27.53
C SER A 224 -1.49 -13.32 28.31
N PHE A 225 -1.16 -12.22 27.61
CA PHE A 225 -0.94 -10.93 28.22
C PHE A 225 -2.22 -10.38 28.87
N ILE A 226 -3.35 -10.41 28.16
CA ILE A 226 -4.66 -9.96 28.70
C ILE A 226 -5.01 -10.73 29.97
N LEU A 227 -4.98 -12.06 29.94
CA LEU A 227 -5.32 -12.89 31.10
C LEU A 227 -4.36 -12.66 32.27
N SER A 228 -3.06 -12.45 32.00
CA SER A 228 -2.08 -12.12 33.04
C SER A 228 -2.42 -10.79 33.74
N THR A 229 -2.83 -9.77 33.00
CA THR A 229 -3.27 -8.49 33.58
C THR A 229 -4.58 -8.62 34.38
N MET A 230 -5.53 -9.42 33.89
CA MET A 230 -6.78 -9.71 34.61
C MET A 230 -6.51 -10.46 35.91
N GLN A 231 -5.57 -11.40 35.91
CA GLN A 231 -5.15 -12.12 37.12
C GLN A 231 -4.63 -11.18 38.19
N LEU A 232 -3.83 -10.18 37.81
CA LEU A 232 -3.28 -9.19 38.74
C LEU A 232 -4.37 -8.29 39.34
N SER A 233 -5.45 -8.04 38.60
CA SER A 233 -6.62 -7.28 39.06
C SER A 233 -7.59 -8.05 39.97
N GLY A 234 -7.34 -9.35 40.20
CA GLY A 234 -8.20 -10.21 41.03
C GLY A 234 -9.38 -10.84 40.30
N ALA A 235 -9.45 -10.75 38.97
CA ALA A 235 -10.53 -11.30 38.15
C ALA A 235 -10.36 -12.81 37.88
N GLY A 236 -10.24 -13.61 38.93
CA GLY A 236 -9.89 -15.05 38.83
C GLY A 236 -10.86 -15.90 37.99
N GLU A 237 -12.16 -15.61 38.04
CA GLU A 237 -13.16 -16.33 37.23
C GLU A 237 -12.98 -16.07 35.73
N ALA A 238 -12.67 -14.82 35.35
CA ALA A 238 -12.44 -14.47 33.95
C ALA A 238 -11.15 -15.11 33.41
N VAL A 239 -10.12 -15.22 34.25
CA VAL A 239 -8.88 -15.93 33.90
C VAL A 239 -9.12 -17.42 33.71
N LEU A 240 -9.92 -18.02 34.58
CA LEU A 240 -10.29 -19.44 34.50
C LEU A 240 -11.03 -19.76 33.20
N VAL A 241 -12.11 -19.02 32.91
CA VAL A 241 -12.95 -19.24 31.72
C VAL A 241 -12.19 -18.86 30.44
N GLY A 242 -11.50 -17.71 30.46
CA GLY A 242 -10.73 -17.22 29.32
C GLY A 242 -9.59 -18.15 28.95
N GLY A 243 -8.84 -18.65 29.94
CA GLY A 243 -7.75 -19.61 29.71
C GLY A 243 -8.24 -20.93 29.12
N ALA A 244 -9.35 -21.47 29.63
CA ALA A 244 -9.97 -22.68 29.10
C ALA A 244 -10.49 -22.49 27.66
N LEU A 245 -11.08 -21.33 27.35
CA LEU A 245 -11.57 -21.00 26.01
C LEU A 245 -10.41 -20.91 25.01
N VAL A 246 -9.33 -20.21 25.36
CA VAL A 246 -8.14 -20.08 24.51
C VAL A 246 -7.53 -21.45 24.25
N PHE A 247 -7.38 -22.28 25.29
CA PHE A 247 -6.91 -23.66 25.12
C PHE A 247 -7.82 -24.47 24.20
N ALA A 248 -9.15 -24.41 24.39
CA ALA A 248 -10.09 -25.16 23.55
C ALA A 248 -10.00 -24.77 22.07
N LEU A 249 -9.81 -23.48 21.77
CA LEU A 249 -9.62 -23.00 20.39
C LEU A 249 -8.32 -23.54 19.78
N VAL A 250 -7.20 -23.44 20.48
CA VAL A 250 -5.91 -23.94 19.98
C VAL A 250 -5.92 -25.45 19.87
N PHE A 251 -6.50 -26.16 20.83
CA PHE A 251 -6.67 -27.61 20.76
C PHE A 251 -7.50 -28.01 19.54
N GLY A 252 -8.60 -27.30 19.25
CA GLY A 252 -9.40 -27.50 18.05
C GLY A 252 -8.61 -27.28 16.75
N ILE A 253 -7.80 -26.21 16.70
CA ILE A 253 -6.90 -25.94 15.57
C ILE A 253 -5.90 -27.09 15.39
N SER A 254 -5.24 -27.53 16.46
CA SER A 254 -4.26 -28.62 16.42
C SER A 254 -4.88 -29.95 15.97
N VAL A 255 -6.10 -30.27 16.42
CA VAL A 255 -6.82 -31.47 16.02
C VAL A 255 -7.22 -31.41 14.54
N TYR A 256 -7.74 -30.25 14.09
CA TYR A 256 -8.06 -30.01 12.68
C TYR A 256 -6.82 -30.14 11.79
N ALA A 257 -5.70 -29.53 12.21
CA ALA A 257 -4.45 -29.59 11.48
C ALA A 257 -3.91 -31.01 11.40
N ALA A 258 -3.95 -31.76 12.51
CA ALA A 258 -3.55 -33.16 12.52
C ALA A 258 -4.39 -34.02 11.55
N ALA A 259 -5.72 -33.82 11.52
CA ALA A 259 -6.59 -34.53 10.59
C ALA A 259 -6.24 -34.23 9.12
N CYS A 260 -6.03 -32.96 8.77
CA CYS A 260 -5.63 -32.58 7.41
C CYS A 260 -4.26 -33.14 7.03
N ASN A 261 -3.29 -33.09 7.95
CA ASN A 261 -1.94 -33.58 7.72
C ASN A 261 -1.91 -35.10 7.49
N LEU A 262 -2.73 -35.87 8.21
CA LEU A 262 -2.85 -37.32 7.99
C LEU A 262 -3.44 -37.64 6.61
N ASP A 263 -4.40 -36.82 6.16
CA ASP A 263 -4.94 -36.82 4.80
C ASP A 263 -3.93 -36.34 3.73
N GLY A 264 -2.79 -35.77 4.16
CA GLY A 264 -1.80 -35.17 3.29
C GLY A 264 -2.27 -33.85 2.67
N LYS A 265 -3.21 -33.15 3.29
CA LYS A 265 -3.72 -31.84 2.87
C LYS A 265 -3.15 -30.75 3.77
N ASP A 266 -2.92 -29.57 3.22
CA ASP A 266 -2.53 -28.41 4.01
C ASP A 266 -3.74 -27.93 4.84
N PRO A 267 -3.61 -27.68 6.16
CA PRO A 267 -4.71 -27.20 6.98
C PRO A 267 -4.95 -25.70 6.75
N ASP A 268 -5.70 -25.39 5.71
CA ASP A 268 -5.94 -24.02 5.25
C ASP A 268 -7.26 -23.39 5.72
N GLY A 269 -8.01 -24.11 6.55
CA GLY A 269 -9.29 -23.68 7.11
C GLY A 269 -9.20 -22.75 8.32
N VAL A 270 -7.99 -22.47 8.87
CA VAL A 270 -7.83 -21.56 10.02
C VAL A 270 -7.91 -20.11 9.52
N PRO A 271 -8.97 -19.34 9.85
CA PRO A 271 -9.18 -17.99 9.30
C PRO A 271 -8.02 -17.04 9.63
N PHE A 272 -7.71 -16.15 8.69
CA PHE A 272 -6.58 -15.18 8.72
C PHE A 272 -5.18 -15.81 8.73
N ILE A 273 -4.91 -16.78 9.60
CA ILE A 273 -3.60 -17.41 9.76
C ILE A 273 -3.22 -18.19 8.49
N SER A 274 -4.13 -19.02 7.97
CA SER A 274 -3.84 -19.86 6.79
C SER A 274 -3.46 -19.06 5.55
N ASN A 275 -4.09 -17.89 5.35
CA ASN A 275 -3.77 -17.02 4.20
C ASN A 275 -2.37 -16.41 4.35
N ILE A 276 -2.00 -15.97 5.55
CA ILE A 276 -0.66 -15.47 5.85
C ILE A 276 0.37 -16.59 5.64
N THR A 277 0.09 -17.79 6.14
CA THR A 277 0.95 -18.97 5.96
C THR A 277 1.18 -19.29 4.49
N LYS A 278 0.13 -19.35 3.66
CA LYS A 278 0.26 -19.57 2.20
C LYS A 278 1.17 -18.51 1.58
N ASN A 279 0.94 -17.24 1.89
CA ASN A 279 1.72 -16.14 1.33
C ASN A 279 3.20 -16.20 1.72
N VAL A 280 3.54 -16.67 2.92
CA VAL A 280 4.94 -16.81 3.37
C VAL A 280 5.61 -18.03 2.73
N VAL A 281 4.93 -19.19 2.74
CA VAL A 281 5.48 -20.46 2.25
C VAL A 281 5.63 -20.48 0.74
N ASP A 282 4.67 -19.83 0.04
CA ASP A 282 4.61 -19.74 -1.41
C ASP A 282 5.29 -18.47 -1.95
N ARG A 283 5.72 -17.53 -1.09
CA ARG A 283 6.56 -16.41 -1.52
C ARG A 283 7.86 -16.95 -2.13
N GLN A 284 8.05 -16.68 -3.41
CA GLN A 284 9.38 -16.64 -3.98
C GLN A 284 10.15 -15.53 -3.27
N THR A 285 11.43 -15.75 -3.01
CA THR A 285 12.31 -14.84 -2.26
C THR A 285 12.07 -13.38 -2.63
N PHE A 286 11.95 -12.55 -1.59
CA PHE A 286 11.61 -11.12 -1.50
C PHE A 286 12.18 -10.11 -2.53
N PHE A 287 12.94 -10.53 -3.54
CA PHE A 287 13.43 -9.66 -4.61
C PHE A 287 12.41 -9.40 -5.74
N ASP A 288 11.15 -9.79 -5.56
CA ASP A 288 10.07 -9.56 -6.54
C ASP A 288 8.95 -8.66 -5.98
N GLU A 289 9.30 -7.70 -5.12
CA GLU A 289 8.38 -6.63 -4.73
C GLU A 289 8.56 -5.42 -5.65
N SER A 290 7.74 -5.35 -6.70
CA SER A 290 7.19 -4.05 -7.10
C SER A 290 5.76 -4.21 -7.65
N ASN A 291 4.85 -3.48 -7.00
CA ASN A 291 3.46 -3.20 -7.34
C ASN A 291 2.42 -4.30 -7.09
N ASP A 292 1.85 -4.27 -5.88
CA ASP A 292 0.41 -4.52 -5.72
C ASP A 292 -0.16 -3.67 -4.57
N ASP A 293 -0.16 -2.35 -4.78
CA ASP A 293 -1.04 -1.41 -4.08
C ASP A 293 -1.84 -0.66 -5.15
N GLN A 294 -2.98 -1.23 -5.56
CA GLN A 294 -4.20 -0.48 -5.92
C GLN A 294 -5.31 -1.45 -6.38
N LYS A 295 -6.18 -1.84 -5.44
CA LYS A 295 -7.61 -2.03 -5.71
C LYS A 295 -8.42 -1.56 -4.52
#